data_AF-A0A1V6YTH8-F1
#
_entry.id   AF-A0A1V6YTH8-F1
#
_cell.length_a   1.000
_cell.length_b   1.000
_cell.length_c   1.000
_cell.angle_alpha   90.00
_cell.angle_beta   90.00
_cell.angle_gamma   90.00
#
_symmetry.space_group_name_H-M   'P 1'
#
loop_
_entity.id
_entity.type
_entity.pdbx_description
1 polymer ?
#
loop_
_entity_poly.entity_id
_entity_poly.type
_entity_poly.pdbx_seq_one_letter_code
_entity_poly.pdbx_strand_id
1 'polypeptide(L)'
;MDKYILSELDYFLSNSPVEPYPYTKTFEEARKDPYAVLHSSGSTDTPKILTLKQGSAAAHDAFQLFPSLGDNPCGVFNDFVPVIPAEWPLRGVDANHLHLTTNVQAAWYSPSVLIDLSREPAFLENLPLLHNVSYSGGILPTDAGEAISKRTRLFGSMASTETGILPGEIPPPDMWDYYRYNEKLGYELRHYADDMYEMVHVRDKNKERFQGVFFTFLDAETYEMRDLYIEHPSMPGWVALIRPYR
;
A
#
# COMPACT_ATOMS: atom_id res chain seq x y z
N MET A 1 -14.46 6.11 28.97
CA MET A 1 -14.25 5.66 27.58
C MET A 1 -15.64 5.43 27.03
N ASP A 2 -16.12 6.32 26.18
CA ASP A 2 -17.47 6.23 25.62
C ASP A 2 -17.52 5.01 24.71
N LYS A 3 -18.45 4.09 24.98
CA LYS A 3 -18.68 2.92 24.15
C LYS A 3 -19.74 3.28 23.12
N TYR A 4 -19.33 3.37 21.86
CA TYR A 4 -20.28 3.43 20.75
C TYR A 4 -20.77 2.01 20.48
N ILE A 5 -22.04 1.74 20.77
CA ILE A 5 -22.70 0.50 20.36
C ILE A 5 -23.16 0.73 18.93
N LEU A 6 -22.53 0.04 17.98
CA LEU A 6 -23.02 -0.01 16.60
C LEU A 6 -24.31 -0.82 16.57
N SER A 7 -25.27 -0.40 15.75
CA SER A 7 -26.48 -1.17 15.50
C SER A 7 -26.16 -2.53 14.86
N GLU A 8 -27.09 -3.47 14.95
CA GLU A 8 -26.97 -4.78 14.29
C GLU A 8 -26.95 -4.65 12.76
N LEU A 9 -26.43 -5.67 12.06
CA LEU A 9 -26.32 -5.68 10.60
C LEU A 9 -27.66 -5.41 9.90
N ASP A 10 -28.76 -5.97 10.42
CA ASP A 10 -30.11 -5.79 9.88
C ASP A 10 -30.56 -4.32 9.87
N TYR A 11 -30.08 -3.49 10.80
CA TYR A 11 -30.35 -2.06 10.79
C TYR A 11 -29.73 -1.40 9.55
N PHE A 12 -28.45 -1.69 9.28
CA PHE A 12 -27.71 -1.13 8.16
C PHE A 12 -28.16 -1.67 6.80
N LEU A 13 -28.69 -2.90 6.75
CA LEU A 13 -29.23 -3.51 5.54
C LEU A 13 -30.73 -3.24 5.32
N SER A 14 -31.39 -2.52 6.23
CA SER A 14 -32.82 -2.22 6.10
C SER A 14 -33.09 -1.27 4.93
N ASN A 15 -34.13 -1.55 4.14
CA ASN A 15 -34.61 -0.66 3.07
C ASN A 15 -35.50 0.48 3.59
N SER A 16 -35.50 0.72 4.91
CA SER A 16 -36.29 1.79 5.50
C SER A 16 -35.72 3.14 5.08
N PRO A 17 -36.56 4.12 4.69
CA PRO A 17 -36.07 5.46 4.38
C PRO A 17 -35.34 6.05 5.59
N VAL A 18 -34.11 6.54 5.38
CA VAL A 18 -33.34 7.27 6.38
C VAL A 18 -33.34 8.76 6.06
N GLU A 19 -33.26 9.60 7.08
CA GLU A 19 -33.07 11.04 6.88
C GLU A 19 -31.74 11.27 6.15
N PRO A 20 -31.72 11.97 4.99
CA PRO A 20 -30.48 12.28 4.32
C PRO A 20 -29.56 13.08 5.23
N TYR A 21 -28.29 12.68 5.31
CA TYR A 21 -27.25 13.47 5.98
C TYR A 21 -26.39 14.16 4.91
N PRO A 22 -26.80 15.35 4.41
CA PRO A 22 -26.08 16.03 3.35
C PRO A 22 -24.73 16.53 3.86
N TYR A 23 -23.66 16.13 3.19
CA TYR A 23 -22.32 16.62 3.48
C TYR A 23 -22.06 17.90 2.67
N THR A 24 -22.32 19.06 3.28
CA THR A 24 -22.31 20.37 2.61
C THR A 24 -21.00 21.13 2.72
N LYS A 25 -20.00 20.57 3.41
CA LYS A 25 -18.68 21.17 3.56
C LYS A 25 -17.98 21.27 2.21
N THR A 26 -17.28 22.38 2.00
CA THR A 26 -16.30 22.50 0.92
C THR A 26 -15.12 21.56 1.16
N PHE A 27 -14.33 21.27 0.13
CA PHE A 27 -13.11 20.47 0.30
C PHE A 27 -12.16 21.04 1.37
N GLU A 28 -11.99 22.37 1.41
CA GLU A 28 -11.09 23.01 2.39
C GLU A 28 -11.53 22.84 3.84
N GLU A 29 -12.84 22.78 4.07
CA GLU A 29 -13.41 22.49 5.38
C GLU A 29 -13.33 20.99 5.68
N ALA A 30 -13.69 20.16 4.70
CA ALA A 30 -13.79 18.72 4.81
C ALA A 30 -12.43 18.03 4.94
N ARG A 31 -11.35 18.55 4.35
CA ARG A 31 -10.03 17.88 4.32
C ARG A 31 -9.44 17.60 5.71
N LYS A 32 -9.95 18.30 6.73
CA LYS A 32 -9.56 18.14 8.14
C LYS A 32 -10.49 17.20 8.93
N ASP A 33 -11.61 16.79 8.36
CA ASP A 33 -12.53 15.86 9.01
C ASP A 33 -11.94 14.43 9.05
N PRO A 34 -12.25 13.65 10.09
CA PRO A 34 -11.93 12.24 10.13
C PRO A 34 -12.52 11.48 8.93
N TYR A 35 -11.71 10.61 8.35
CA TYR A 35 -12.12 9.65 7.33
C TYR A 35 -12.14 8.22 7.89
N ALA A 36 -11.04 7.80 8.51
CA ALA A 36 -10.92 6.48 9.11
C ALA A 36 -10.09 6.54 10.40
N VAL A 37 -10.43 5.71 11.37
CA VAL A 37 -9.64 5.50 12.58
C VAL A 37 -9.05 4.09 12.49
N LEU A 38 -7.74 4.01 12.36
CA LEU A 38 -7.01 2.76 12.19
C LEU A 38 -6.15 2.49 13.43
N HIS A 39 -6.03 1.22 13.80
CA HIS A 39 -5.08 0.76 14.80
C HIS A 39 -3.87 0.19 14.07
N SER A 40 -2.67 0.71 14.36
CA SER A 40 -1.46 0.00 13.95
C SER A 40 -1.34 -1.30 14.75
N SER A 41 -0.91 -2.39 14.09
CA SER A 41 -0.90 -3.76 14.64
C SER A 41 0.04 -3.95 15.85
N GLY A 42 0.69 -2.89 16.33
CA GLY A 42 1.55 -2.91 17.50
C GLY A 42 2.81 -3.76 17.33
N SER A 43 3.12 -4.24 16.12
CA SER A 43 4.32 -5.04 15.85
C SER A 43 5.62 -4.21 16.00
N THR A 44 5.51 -2.88 15.99
CA THR A 44 6.65 -1.95 15.96
C THR A 44 6.73 -0.96 17.13
N ASP A 45 5.65 -0.74 17.89
CA ASP A 45 5.56 0.08 19.12
C ASP A 45 4.17 -0.11 19.78
N THR A 46 3.87 0.57 20.90
CA THR A 46 2.50 0.59 21.49
C THR A 46 1.47 0.94 20.40
N PRO A 47 0.39 0.15 20.20
CA PRO A 47 -0.60 0.39 19.16
C PRO A 47 -1.05 1.85 19.12
N LYS A 48 -0.79 2.52 18.00
CA LYS A 48 -1.15 3.93 17.81
C LYS A 48 -2.49 3.96 17.12
N ILE A 49 -3.41 4.75 17.69
CA ILE A 49 -4.65 5.10 17.02
C ILE A 49 -4.31 6.21 16.04
N LEU A 50 -4.46 5.93 14.75
CA LEU A 50 -4.25 6.90 13.69
C LEU A 50 -5.59 7.32 13.11
N THR A 51 -5.92 8.60 13.24
CA THR A 51 -7.07 9.20 12.57
C THR A 51 -6.63 9.74 11.22
N LEU A 52 -6.90 8.98 10.16
CA LEU A 52 -6.78 9.45 8.79
C LEU A 52 -7.86 10.50 8.52
N LYS A 53 -7.47 11.57 7.84
CA LYS A 53 -8.39 12.66 7.47
C LYS A 53 -8.80 12.55 6.00
N GLN A 54 -9.92 13.16 5.64
CA GLN A 54 -10.41 13.23 4.27
C GLN A 54 -9.34 13.71 3.27
N GLY A 55 -8.50 14.69 3.68
CA GLY A 55 -7.41 15.16 2.82
C GLY A 55 -6.34 14.11 2.51
N SER A 56 -6.09 13.15 3.43
CA SER A 56 -5.22 12.01 3.16
C SER A 56 -5.83 11.08 2.12
N ALA A 57 -7.13 10.79 2.23
CA ALA A 57 -7.85 9.98 1.25
C ALA A 57 -7.88 10.65 -0.13
N ALA A 58 -8.10 11.97 -0.18
CA ALA A 58 -8.05 12.74 -1.42
C ALA A 58 -6.64 12.77 -2.05
N ALA A 59 -5.59 12.75 -1.24
CA ALA A 59 -4.23 12.64 -1.76
C ALA A 59 -3.94 11.27 -2.39
N HIS A 60 -4.49 10.20 -1.82
CA HIS A 60 -4.43 8.85 -2.40
C HIS A 60 -5.23 8.73 -3.70
N ASP A 61 -6.44 9.31 -3.73
CA ASP A 61 -7.24 9.42 -4.95
C ASP A 61 -6.49 10.18 -6.06
N ALA A 62 -5.79 11.26 -5.70
CA ALA A 62 -4.99 12.04 -6.65
C ALA A 62 -3.84 11.24 -7.29
N PHE A 63 -3.43 10.09 -6.75
CA PHE A 63 -2.41 9.23 -7.38
C PHE A 63 -2.82 8.73 -8.77
N GLN A 64 -4.11 8.68 -9.07
CA GLN A 64 -4.64 8.44 -10.42
C GLN A 64 -4.14 9.45 -11.47
N LEU A 65 -3.70 10.63 -11.03
CA LEU A 65 -3.20 11.70 -11.91
C LEU A 65 -1.74 11.50 -12.31
N PHE A 66 -1.05 10.50 -11.75
CA PHE A 66 0.26 10.12 -12.28
C PHE A 66 0.07 9.47 -13.65
N PRO A 67 0.87 9.87 -14.68
CA PRO A 67 0.84 9.19 -15.97
C PRO A 67 0.98 7.70 -15.69
N SER A 68 0.07 6.87 -16.21
CA SER A 68 0.05 5.44 -15.91
C SER A 68 1.45 4.86 -16.04
N LEU A 69 2.09 4.55 -14.91
CA LEU A 69 3.48 4.07 -14.84
C LEU A 69 3.57 2.59 -15.26
N GLY A 70 2.96 2.25 -16.38
CA GLY A 70 2.91 0.89 -16.94
C GLY A 70 1.68 0.09 -16.53
N ASP A 71 1.21 0.19 -15.28
CA ASP A 71 -0.10 -0.26 -14.80
C ASP A 71 -0.36 0.49 -13.48
N ASN A 72 -1.62 0.83 -13.20
CA ASN A 72 -1.99 1.66 -12.06
C ASN A 72 -1.78 0.88 -10.75
N PRO A 73 -0.83 1.24 -9.87
CA PRO A 73 -0.56 0.45 -8.68
C PRO A 73 -1.79 0.45 -7.76
N CYS A 74 -2.20 -0.77 -7.41
CA CYS A 74 -3.32 -1.16 -6.56
C CYS A 74 -3.72 -0.11 -5.48
N GLY A 75 -5.02 0.16 -5.37
CA GLY A 75 -5.63 1.06 -4.40
C GLY A 75 -7.14 1.20 -4.61
N VAL A 76 -7.93 1.38 -3.55
CA VAL A 76 -9.42 1.46 -3.56
C VAL A 76 -9.97 2.50 -4.55
N PHE A 77 -9.16 3.47 -4.93
CA PHE A 77 -9.52 4.55 -5.85
C PHE A 77 -9.25 4.23 -7.33
N ASN A 78 -8.81 3.02 -7.68
CA ASN A 78 -8.55 2.66 -9.07
C ASN A 78 -9.70 1.88 -9.69
N ASP A 79 -9.78 1.88 -11.02
CA ASP A 79 -10.81 1.19 -11.82
C ASP A 79 -10.58 -0.34 -11.82
N PHE A 80 -10.79 -0.98 -10.67
CA PHE A 80 -10.79 -2.44 -10.53
C PHE A 80 -11.85 -2.94 -9.54
N VAL A 81 -12.20 -4.22 -9.65
CA VAL A 81 -13.12 -4.90 -8.74
C VAL A 81 -12.32 -5.61 -7.66
N PRO A 82 -12.38 -5.18 -6.38
CA PRO A 82 -11.68 -5.87 -5.31
C PRO A 82 -12.34 -7.23 -5.04
N VAL A 83 -11.53 -8.28 -4.99
CA VAL A 83 -11.93 -9.61 -4.49
C VAL A 83 -11.26 -9.82 -3.14
N ILE A 84 -12.03 -9.67 -2.06
CA ILE A 84 -11.55 -9.83 -0.69
C ILE A 84 -11.99 -11.20 -0.18
N PRO A 85 -11.06 -12.10 0.19
CA PRO A 85 -11.41 -13.39 0.77
C PRO A 85 -12.09 -13.23 2.13
N ALA A 86 -13.06 -14.10 2.41
CA ALA A 86 -13.74 -14.13 3.71
C ALA A 86 -12.88 -14.77 4.82
N GLU A 87 -11.89 -15.58 4.46
CA GLU A 87 -11.03 -16.31 5.39
C GLU A 87 -9.79 -15.49 5.79
N TRP A 88 -9.52 -15.38 7.09
CA TRP A 88 -8.35 -14.70 7.66
C TRP A 88 -7.73 -15.50 8.81
N PRO A 89 -6.39 -15.62 8.89
CA PRO A 89 -5.39 -15.07 7.97
C PRO A 89 -5.38 -15.81 6.62
N LEU A 90 -5.16 -15.06 5.54
CA LEU A 90 -5.05 -15.63 4.20
C LEU A 90 -3.78 -16.49 4.09
N ARG A 91 -3.91 -17.73 3.59
CA ARG A 91 -2.78 -18.64 3.35
C ARG A 91 -2.53 -18.82 1.86
N GLY A 92 -1.37 -19.38 1.49
CA GLY A 92 -1.04 -19.66 0.08
C GLY A 92 -2.05 -20.58 -0.63
N VAL A 93 -2.63 -21.56 0.07
CA VAL A 93 -3.67 -22.45 -0.50
C VAL A 93 -4.96 -21.69 -0.83
N ASP A 94 -5.35 -20.74 0.01
CA ASP A 94 -6.55 -19.93 -0.17
C ASP A 94 -6.34 -18.95 -1.34
N ALA A 95 -5.16 -18.33 -1.42
CA ALA A 95 -4.75 -17.50 -2.55
C ALA A 95 -4.79 -18.28 -3.88
N ASN A 96 -4.19 -19.48 -3.91
CA ASN A 96 -4.21 -20.33 -5.11
C ASN A 96 -5.65 -20.73 -5.49
N HIS A 97 -6.52 -21.02 -4.52
CA HIS A 97 -7.93 -21.30 -4.80
C HIS A 97 -8.63 -20.11 -5.46
N LEU A 98 -8.37 -18.88 -5.02
CA LEU A 98 -8.91 -17.67 -5.65
C LEU A 98 -8.43 -17.50 -7.08
N HIS A 99 -7.14 -17.72 -7.35
CA HIS A 99 -6.58 -17.65 -8.71
C HIS A 99 -7.34 -18.56 -9.68
N LEU A 100 -7.73 -19.75 -9.21
CA LEU A 100 -8.41 -20.77 -10.02
C LEU A 100 -9.92 -20.53 -10.19
N THR A 101 -10.56 -19.82 -9.27
CA THR A 101 -12.03 -19.78 -9.19
C THR A 101 -12.65 -18.40 -9.44
N THR A 102 -11.89 -17.31 -9.31
CA THR A 102 -12.44 -15.94 -9.29
C THR A 102 -12.08 -15.09 -10.51
N ASN A 103 -11.37 -15.64 -11.50
CA ASN A 103 -10.91 -14.92 -12.70
C ASN A 103 -10.22 -13.58 -12.38
N VAL A 104 -9.50 -13.54 -11.26
CA VAL A 104 -8.69 -12.38 -10.87
C VAL A 104 -7.52 -12.21 -11.84
N GLN A 105 -7.24 -10.97 -12.22
CA GLN A 105 -6.18 -10.63 -13.18
C GLN A 105 -4.87 -10.24 -12.50
N ALA A 106 -4.94 -9.78 -11.25
CA ALA A 106 -3.80 -9.35 -10.47
C ALA A 106 -4.03 -9.68 -9.00
N ALA A 107 -2.95 -9.84 -8.24
CA ALA A 107 -3.02 -10.11 -6.82
C ALA A 107 -2.05 -9.25 -6.00
N TRP A 108 -2.43 -8.94 -4.77
CA TRP A 108 -1.59 -8.24 -3.80
C TRP A 108 -1.53 -9.02 -2.49
N TYR A 109 -0.33 -9.43 -2.10
CA TYR A 109 -0.13 -10.37 -0.99
C TYR A 109 0.95 -9.90 -0.01
N SER A 110 0.92 -10.42 1.22
CA SER A 110 2.06 -10.31 2.12
C SER A 110 3.18 -11.26 1.70
N PRO A 111 4.44 -10.99 2.09
CA PRO A 111 5.55 -11.93 1.86
C PRO A 111 5.25 -13.34 2.38
N SER A 112 4.52 -13.51 3.48
CA SER A 112 4.18 -14.83 4.02
C SER A 112 3.34 -15.66 3.05
N VAL A 113 2.34 -15.05 2.40
CA VAL A 113 1.49 -15.75 1.42
C VAL A 113 2.31 -16.11 0.18
N LEU A 114 3.21 -15.22 -0.26
CA LEU A 114 4.10 -15.50 -1.39
C LEU A 114 5.10 -16.62 -1.08
N ILE A 115 5.64 -16.67 0.13
CA ILE A 115 6.51 -17.77 0.58
C ILE A 115 5.75 -19.09 0.50
N ASP A 116 4.51 -19.15 0.99
CA ASP A 116 3.68 -20.36 0.91
C ASP A 116 3.43 -20.77 -0.55
N LEU A 117 3.05 -19.83 -1.42
CA LEU A 117 2.84 -20.08 -2.85
C LEU A 117 4.12 -20.60 -3.53
N SER A 118 5.28 -20.05 -3.18
CA SER A 118 6.56 -20.42 -3.78
C SER A 118 7.04 -21.83 -3.43
N ARG A 119 6.58 -22.39 -2.31
CA ARG A 119 7.00 -23.72 -1.82
C ARG A 119 6.27 -24.87 -2.50
N GLU A 120 5.13 -24.60 -3.14
CA GLU A 120 4.28 -25.61 -3.75
C GLU A 120 4.34 -25.52 -5.28
N PRO A 121 4.99 -26.47 -5.97
CA PRO A 121 5.14 -26.42 -7.42
C PRO A 121 3.81 -26.29 -8.16
N ALA A 122 2.77 -26.96 -7.67
CA ALA A 122 1.43 -26.88 -8.26
C ALA A 122 0.82 -25.46 -8.17
N PHE A 123 1.17 -24.67 -7.16
CA PHE A 123 0.69 -23.30 -7.04
C PHE A 123 1.46 -22.35 -7.97
N LEU A 124 2.77 -22.57 -8.12
CA LEU A 124 3.60 -21.83 -9.06
C LEU A 124 3.13 -21.99 -10.52
N GLU A 125 2.67 -23.18 -10.91
CA GLU A 125 2.13 -23.43 -12.26
C GLU A 125 0.81 -22.69 -12.54
N ASN A 126 0.09 -22.22 -11.50
CA ASN A 126 -1.14 -21.44 -11.64
C ASN A 126 -0.90 -19.93 -11.66
N LEU A 127 0.30 -19.45 -11.29
CA LEU A 127 0.62 -18.02 -11.30
C LEU A 127 0.51 -17.33 -12.67
N PRO A 128 0.75 -18.01 -13.82
CA PRO A 128 0.51 -17.41 -15.14
C PRO A 128 -0.95 -17.02 -15.43
N LEU A 129 -1.91 -17.44 -14.59
CA LEU A 129 -3.29 -16.94 -14.65
C LEU A 129 -3.39 -15.46 -14.29
N LEU A 130 -2.41 -14.94 -13.54
CA LEU A 130 -2.33 -13.54 -13.15
C LEU A 130 -1.40 -12.77 -14.09
N HIS A 131 -1.82 -11.58 -14.51
CA HIS A 131 -0.98 -10.62 -15.21
C HIS A 131 0.19 -10.16 -14.33
N ASN A 132 -0.07 -9.92 -13.06
CA ASN A 132 0.94 -9.55 -12.08
C ASN A 132 0.59 -9.96 -10.65
N VAL A 133 1.64 -10.07 -9.84
CA VAL A 133 1.59 -10.24 -8.39
C VAL A 133 2.40 -9.11 -7.77
N SER A 134 1.80 -8.39 -6.83
CA SER A 134 2.49 -7.40 -6.02
C SER A 134 2.55 -7.82 -4.55
N TYR A 135 3.50 -7.28 -3.80
CA TYR A 135 3.57 -7.54 -2.36
C TYR A 135 3.95 -6.32 -1.54
N SER A 136 3.54 -6.30 -0.28
CA SER A 136 3.92 -5.25 0.68
C SER A 136 3.93 -5.76 2.12
N GLY A 137 4.41 -4.93 3.05
CA GLY A 137 4.43 -5.23 4.48
C GLY A 137 5.68 -6.00 4.96
N GLY A 138 6.65 -6.24 4.08
CA GLY A 138 7.93 -6.82 4.45
C GLY A 138 8.79 -7.18 3.23
N ILE A 139 10.02 -7.62 3.50
CA ILE A 139 10.97 -8.06 2.48
C ILE A 139 10.61 -9.50 2.08
N LEU A 140 10.50 -9.74 0.78
CA LEU A 140 10.30 -11.09 0.23
C LEU A 140 11.67 -11.78 0.10
N PRO A 141 11.85 -13.00 0.66
CA PRO A 141 13.07 -13.77 0.46
C PRO A 141 13.39 -14.00 -1.02
N THR A 142 14.68 -13.91 -1.38
CA THR A 142 15.14 -13.99 -2.77
C THR A 142 14.72 -15.28 -3.47
N ASP A 143 14.76 -16.42 -2.77
CA ASP A 143 14.35 -17.72 -3.32
C ASP A 143 12.86 -17.74 -3.70
N ALA A 144 11.99 -17.21 -2.83
CA ALA A 144 10.57 -17.07 -3.10
C ALA A 144 10.30 -16.08 -4.26
N GLY A 145 10.96 -14.92 -4.24
CA GLY A 145 10.83 -13.90 -5.28
C GLY A 145 11.31 -14.38 -6.65
N GLU A 146 12.43 -15.11 -6.71
CA GLU A 146 12.91 -15.72 -7.96
C GLU A 146 11.98 -16.82 -8.48
N ALA A 147 11.40 -17.65 -7.59
CA ALA A 147 10.48 -18.69 -8.00
C ALA A 147 9.21 -18.12 -8.64
N ILE A 148 8.69 -17.01 -8.09
CA ILE A 148 7.46 -16.35 -8.55
C ILE A 148 7.72 -15.49 -9.80
N SER A 149 8.79 -14.70 -9.81
CA SER A 149 9.11 -13.77 -10.93
C SER A 149 9.38 -14.49 -12.26
N LYS A 150 9.76 -15.78 -12.22
CA LYS A 150 9.88 -16.65 -13.41
C LYS A 150 8.54 -17.08 -14.00
N ARG A 151 7.42 -16.90 -13.29
CA ARG A 151 6.08 -17.39 -13.67
C ARG A 151 5.10 -16.27 -14.02
N THR A 152 5.21 -15.13 -13.36
CA THR A 152 4.38 -13.94 -13.59
C THR A 152 5.13 -12.66 -13.24
N ARG A 153 4.61 -11.49 -13.63
CA ARG A 153 5.21 -10.19 -13.29
C ARG A 153 5.14 -9.98 -11.77
N LEU A 154 6.29 -9.93 -11.10
CA LEU A 154 6.39 -9.68 -9.66
C LEU A 154 6.97 -8.29 -9.36
N PHE A 155 6.40 -7.55 -8.42
CA PHE A 155 7.01 -6.33 -7.92
C PHE A 155 6.59 -6.01 -6.47
N GLY A 156 7.49 -5.40 -5.71
CA GLY A 156 7.16 -4.85 -4.40
C GLY A 156 6.38 -3.54 -4.49
N SER A 157 5.56 -3.26 -3.48
CA SER A 157 5.02 -1.93 -3.18
C SER A 157 5.32 -1.55 -1.74
N MET A 158 5.61 -0.27 -1.49
CA MET A 158 5.82 0.25 -0.14
C MET A 158 4.54 0.91 0.35
N ALA A 159 4.14 0.61 1.58
CA ALA A 159 2.96 1.19 2.19
C ALA A 159 3.11 1.28 3.71
N SER A 160 2.58 2.35 4.27
CA SER A 160 2.37 2.49 5.72
C SER A 160 0.94 2.93 6.01
N THR A 161 0.51 2.82 7.26
CA THR A 161 -0.82 3.33 7.65
C THR A 161 -0.89 4.85 7.47
N GLU A 162 0.23 5.55 7.67
CA GLU A 162 0.40 6.99 7.59
C GLU A 162 0.46 7.54 6.17
N THR A 163 1.16 6.85 5.27
CA THR A 163 1.37 7.30 3.89
C THR A 163 0.43 6.67 2.89
N GLY A 164 -0.22 5.55 3.23
CA GLY A 164 -0.82 4.65 2.25
C GLY A 164 0.23 4.01 1.35
N ILE A 165 -0.22 3.41 0.23
CA ILE A 165 0.67 2.83 -0.78
C ILE A 165 1.39 3.97 -1.51
N LEU A 166 2.72 3.93 -1.53
CA LEU A 166 3.54 4.88 -2.27
C LEU A 166 3.53 4.50 -3.76
N PRO A 167 3.07 5.40 -4.64
CA PRO A 167 3.05 5.15 -6.07
C PRO A 167 4.47 5.18 -6.63
N GLY A 168 4.85 4.07 -7.25
CA GLY A 168 6.13 3.89 -7.89
C GLY A 168 5.98 3.29 -9.28
N GLU A 169 7.10 3.28 -9.98
CA GLU A 169 7.22 2.65 -11.27
C GLU A 169 7.28 1.14 -11.14
N ILE A 170 6.65 0.46 -12.11
CA ILE A 170 6.77 -0.99 -12.22
C ILE A 170 8.21 -1.30 -12.68
N PRO A 171 9.00 -2.06 -11.90
CA PRO A 171 10.39 -2.34 -12.27
C PRO A 171 10.51 -3.18 -13.55
N PRO A 172 11.71 -3.30 -14.11
CA PRO A 172 12.03 -4.43 -14.98
C PRO A 172 11.79 -5.79 -14.28
N PRO A 173 11.49 -6.87 -15.01
CA PRO A 173 11.19 -8.18 -14.40
C PRO A 173 12.29 -8.75 -13.49
N ASP A 174 13.55 -8.45 -13.77
CA ASP A 174 14.74 -8.86 -13.02
C ASP A 174 15.06 -7.96 -11.82
N MET A 175 14.26 -6.91 -11.60
CA MET A 175 14.42 -5.93 -10.52
C MET A 175 13.17 -5.89 -9.62
N TRP A 176 12.51 -7.04 -9.40
CA TRP A 176 11.23 -7.15 -8.69
C TRP A 176 11.26 -6.67 -7.23
N ASP A 177 12.43 -6.57 -6.62
CA ASP A 177 12.71 -6.07 -5.27
C ASP A 177 13.22 -4.61 -5.24
N TYR A 178 13.30 -3.95 -6.39
CA TYR A 178 13.64 -2.53 -6.50
C TYR A 178 12.41 -1.65 -6.68
N TYR A 179 12.51 -0.43 -6.17
CA TYR A 179 11.47 0.58 -6.15
C TYR A 179 12.01 1.87 -6.76
N ARG A 180 11.15 2.58 -7.49
CA ARG A 180 11.39 3.97 -7.88
C ARG A 180 10.09 4.75 -7.73
N TYR A 181 10.06 5.73 -6.84
CA TYR A 181 8.84 6.44 -6.48
C TYR A 181 8.70 7.78 -7.21
N ASN A 182 7.46 8.21 -7.41
CA ASN A 182 7.19 9.47 -8.11
C ASN A 182 7.69 10.69 -7.32
N GLU A 183 8.46 11.57 -7.96
CA GLU A 183 9.03 12.79 -7.35
C GLU A 183 7.97 13.76 -6.77
N LYS A 184 6.72 13.66 -7.24
CA LYS A 184 5.59 14.46 -6.75
C LYS A 184 5.16 14.07 -5.33
N LEU A 185 5.63 12.94 -4.80
CA LEU A 185 5.45 12.59 -3.39
C LEU A 185 6.29 13.48 -2.45
N GLY A 186 7.26 14.22 -2.99
CA GLY A 186 8.10 15.14 -2.22
C GLY A 186 8.88 14.42 -1.13
N TYR A 187 9.75 13.49 -1.52
CA TYR A 187 10.63 12.77 -0.61
C TYR A 187 12.10 13.06 -0.92
N GLU A 188 12.94 12.87 0.09
CA GLU A 188 14.40 12.88 0.01
C GLU A 188 14.91 11.49 0.43
N LEU A 189 15.95 11.01 -0.25
CA LEU A 189 16.74 9.87 0.22
C LEU A 189 17.93 10.46 1.00
N ARG A 190 17.82 10.49 2.33
CA ARG A 190 18.84 11.05 3.22
C ARG A 190 19.84 9.98 3.61
N HIS A 191 21.14 10.29 3.50
CA HIS A 191 22.19 9.36 3.93
C HIS A 191 22.02 9.00 5.41
N TYR A 192 22.11 7.71 5.74
CA TYR A 192 21.98 7.20 7.10
C TYR A 192 23.33 6.67 7.62
N ALA A 193 23.88 5.63 6.98
CA ALA A 193 25.19 5.06 7.28
C ALA A 193 25.68 4.23 6.08
N ASP A 194 26.99 4.18 5.86
CA ASP A 194 27.60 3.45 4.74
C ASP A 194 26.97 3.84 3.39
N ASP A 195 26.38 2.89 2.66
CA ASP A 195 25.64 3.07 1.41
C ASP A 195 24.10 3.09 1.61
N MET A 196 23.64 3.16 2.86
CA MET A 196 22.22 3.16 3.20
C MET A 196 21.65 4.57 3.29
N TYR A 197 20.44 4.71 2.77
CA TYR A 197 19.65 5.92 2.77
C TYR A 197 18.28 5.68 3.40
N GLU A 198 17.74 6.70 4.05
CA GLU A 198 16.37 6.71 4.54
C GLU A 198 15.48 7.56 3.63
N MET A 199 14.28 7.06 3.35
CA MET A 199 13.23 7.88 2.74
C MET A 199 12.58 8.80 3.77
N VAL A 200 12.67 10.11 3.54
CA VAL A 200 12.00 11.12 4.34
C VAL A 200 11.09 11.96 3.45
N HIS A 201 9.79 11.95 3.74
CA HIS A 201 8.85 12.89 3.12
C HIS A 201 9.10 14.30 3.65
N VAL A 202 9.12 15.28 2.76
CA VAL A 202 9.35 16.71 3.08
C VAL A 202 8.19 17.52 2.55
N ARG A 203 7.55 18.30 3.44
CA ARG A 203 6.37 19.09 3.09
C ARG A 203 6.70 20.11 2.01
N ASP A 204 5.94 20.06 0.92
CA ASP A 204 6.05 21.00 -0.19
C ASP A 204 4.65 21.44 -0.61
N LYS A 205 4.37 22.74 -0.49
CA LYS A 205 3.07 23.32 -0.85
C LYS A 205 2.70 23.07 -2.31
N ASN A 206 3.68 22.95 -3.21
CA ASN A 206 3.43 22.67 -4.61
C ASN A 206 3.07 21.19 -4.86
N LYS A 207 3.35 20.32 -3.90
CA LYS A 207 3.10 18.87 -3.94
C LYS A 207 2.01 18.42 -2.97
N GLU A 208 1.40 19.34 -2.20
CA GLU A 208 0.42 19.06 -1.14
C GLU A 208 -0.64 18.05 -1.58
N ARG A 209 -1.12 18.16 -2.82
CA ARG A 209 -2.11 17.26 -3.44
C ARG A 209 -1.74 15.77 -3.36
N PHE A 210 -0.46 15.43 -3.28
CA PHE A 210 0.04 14.04 -3.27
C PHE A 210 0.66 13.64 -1.91
N GLN A 211 0.69 14.54 -0.93
CA GLN A 211 1.35 14.30 0.36
C GLN A 211 0.35 14.00 1.47
N GLY A 212 -0.35 12.86 1.35
CA GLY A 212 -1.38 12.42 2.30
C GLY A 212 -0.93 12.42 3.77
N VAL A 213 0.33 12.06 4.01
CA VAL A 213 0.94 12.02 5.36
C VAL A 213 0.83 13.36 6.11
N PHE A 214 0.88 14.47 5.40
CA PHE A 214 0.83 15.81 5.97
C PHE A 214 -0.59 16.32 6.25
N PHE A 215 -1.62 15.59 5.80
CA PHE A 215 -2.99 15.72 6.29
C PHE A 215 -3.20 14.92 7.57
N THR A 216 -2.51 13.79 7.71
CA THR A 216 -2.51 12.98 8.93
C THR A 216 -1.78 13.73 10.05
N PHE A 217 -0.56 14.21 9.79
CA PHE A 217 0.25 15.00 10.71
C PHE A 217 0.32 16.47 10.26
N LEU A 218 -0.62 17.28 10.74
CA LEU A 218 -0.83 18.65 10.24
C LEU A 218 0.35 19.59 10.52
N ASP A 219 1.04 19.41 11.64
CA ASP A 219 2.13 20.29 12.07
C ASP A 219 3.53 19.76 11.68
N ALA A 220 3.59 18.60 11.03
CA ALA A 220 4.86 17.97 10.65
C ALA A 220 5.41 18.59 9.36
N GLU A 221 6.66 19.03 9.35
CA GLU A 221 7.35 19.49 8.13
C GLU A 221 8.08 18.34 7.42
N THR A 222 8.45 17.30 8.16
CA THR A 222 9.03 16.05 7.64
C THR A 222 8.30 14.85 8.20
N TYR A 223 8.40 13.73 7.49
CA TYR A 223 7.97 12.43 7.99
C TYR A 223 8.99 11.37 7.57
N GLU A 224 9.69 10.83 8.56
CA GLU A 224 10.66 9.76 8.42
C GLU A 224 9.93 8.41 8.28
N MET A 225 10.10 7.73 7.14
CA MET A 225 9.51 6.39 6.93
C MET A 225 10.15 5.34 7.84
N ARG A 226 11.41 5.58 8.26
CA ARG A 226 12.23 4.64 9.02
C ARG A 226 12.50 3.34 8.30
N ASP A 227 12.53 3.40 6.98
CA ASP A 227 12.93 2.33 6.08
C ASP A 227 14.28 2.66 5.46
N LEU A 228 15.23 1.71 5.53
CA LEU A 228 16.56 1.85 4.95
C LEU A 228 16.63 1.20 3.57
N TYR A 229 17.24 1.94 2.66
CA TYR A 229 17.36 1.63 1.25
C TYR A 229 18.81 1.66 0.80
N ILE A 230 19.15 0.84 -0.20
CA ILE A 230 20.40 0.93 -0.96
C ILE A 230 20.06 1.24 -2.42
N GLU A 231 20.81 2.15 -3.04
CA GLU A 231 20.63 2.49 -4.45
C GLU A 231 21.17 1.39 -5.38
N HIS A 232 20.50 1.16 -6.50
CA HIS A 232 20.94 0.19 -7.49
C HIS A 232 22.31 0.61 -8.06
N PRO A 233 23.31 -0.29 -8.14
CA PRO A 233 24.70 0.06 -8.50
C PRO A 233 24.87 0.76 -9.86
N SER A 234 23.95 0.51 -10.80
CA SER A 234 24.02 1.03 -12.17
C SER A 234 22.75 1.71 -12.68
N MET A 235 21.69 1.80 -11.86
CA MET A 235 20.37 2.31 -12.28
C MET A 235 19.91 3.43 -11.33
N PRO A 236 20.31 4.68 -11.59
CA PRO A 236 20.03 5.79 -10.68
C PRO A 236 18.55 5.94 -10.33
N GLY A 237 18.27 6.22 -9.06
CA GLY A 237 16.93 6.41 -8.52
C GLY A 237 16.13 5.12 -8.27
N TRP A 238 16.65 3.95 -8.63
CA TRP A 238 16.10 2.66 -8.18
C TRP A 238 16.73 2.27 -6.85
N VAL A 239 15.91 1.90 -5.88
CA VAL A 239 16.36 1.55 -4.54
C VAL A 239 15.80 0.20 -4.10
N ALA A 240 16.57 -0.59 -3.35
CA ALA A 240 16.12 -1.81 -2.71
C ALA A 240 15.92 -1.60 -1.22
N LEU A 241 14.81 -2.11 -0.66
CA LEU A 241 14.53 -2.07 0.77
C LEU A 241 15.41 -3.10 1.50
N ILE A 242 16.20 -2.67 2.49
CA ILE A 242 17.10 -3.54 3.24
C ILE A 242 16.52 -3.91 4.60
N ARG A 243 16.00 -2.94 5.35
CA ARG A 243 15.31 -3.16 6.62
C ARG A 243 14.63 -1.89 7.11
N PRO A 244 13.54 -2.01 7.89
CA PRO A 244 13.08 -0.94 8.75
C PRO A 244 13.99 -0.75 9.97
N TYR A 245 13.97 0.42 10.59
CA TYR A 245 14.66 0.72 11.85
C TYR A 245 13.75 1.49 12.83
N ARG A 246 14.19 1.65 14.09
CA ARG A 246 13.42 2.29 15.16
C ARG A 246 14.01 3.63 15.59
#